data_AF-A0A218PTJ9-F1
#
_entry.id   AF-A0A218PTJ9-F1
#
_cell.length_a   1.000
_cell.length_b   1.000
_cell.length_c   1.000
_cell.angle_alpha   90.00
_cell.angle_beta   90.00
_cell.angle_gamma   90.00
#
_symmetry.space_group_name_H-M   'P 1'
#
loop_
_entity.id
_entity.type
_entity.pdbx_description
1 polymer ?
#
loop_
_entity_poly.entity_id
_entity_poly.type
_entity_poly.pdbx_seq_one_letter_code
_entity_poly.pdbx_strand_id
1 'polypeptide(L)'
;MGNTLIYRIPAQRPMSRIAVVLLAGMICGTAQAVTAEYQIRRIVYLKTSCGLESLVTLEASSGRERFKATCNNISAYPKGLEIICTDPVDDRSCMITTRAVRFDQLQLMRPTN
;
A
#
# COMPACT_ATOMS: atom_id res chain seq x y z
N MET A 1 35.45 35.30 37.85
CA MET A 1 34.82 34.91 36.57
C MET A 1 33.92 33.71 36.86
N GLY A 2 32.62 33.82 36.58
CA GLY A 2 31.63 32.76 36.84
C GLY A 2 30.28 33.36 37.24
N ASN A 3 29.53 33.83 36.25
CA ASN A 3 28.29 34.59 36.39
C ASN A 3 27.10 33.62 36.62
N THR A 4 26.49 33.64 37.80
CA THR A 4 25.30 32.81 38.10
C THR A 4 24.04 33.50 37.56
N LEU A 5 23.64 33.16 36.33
CA LEU A 5 22.37 33.58 35.75
C LEU A 5 21.22 32.73 36.33
N ILE A 6 20.57 33.26 37.36
CA ILE A 6 19.30 32.76 37.87
C ILE A 6 18.23 33.04 36.80
N TYR A 7 17.84 32.03 36.02
CA TYR A 7 16.69 32.12 35.13
C TYR A 7 15.43 32.24 35.98
N ARG A 8 14.89 33.46 36.11
CA ARG A 8 13.52 33.67 36.59
C ARG A 8 12.54 33.14 35.55
N ILE A 9 11.86 32.05 35.89
CA ILE A 9 10.71 31.53 35.15
C ILE A 9 9.58 32.58 35.25
N PRO A 10 9.09 33.15 34.14
CA PRO A 10 7.97 34.07 34.22
C PRO A 10 6.69 33.32 34.61
N ALA A 11 5.96 33.93 35.54
CA ALA A 11 4.69 33.48 36.10
C ALA A 11 3.71 33.00 35.02
N GLN A 12 3.18 31.79 35.22
CA GLN A 12 2.10 31.21 34.42
C GLN A 12 0.87 32.11 34.49
N ARG A 13 0.55 32.80 33.39
CA ARG A 13 -0.77 33.42 33.21
C ARG A 13 -1.82 32.31 33.08
N PRO A 14 -3.03 32.46 33.62
CA PRO A 14 -4.08 31.48 33.45
C PRO A 14 -4.53 31.48 31.98
N MET A 15 -3.93 30.60 31.19
CA MET A 15 -4.31 30.36 29.81
C MET A 15 -5.74 29.80 29.82
N SER A 16 -6.65 30.55 29.21
CA SER A 16 -8.06 30.19 29.06
C SER A 16 -8.19 28.76 28.49
N ARG A 17 -8.85 27.88 29.24
CA ARG A 17 -9.05 26.45 28.94
C ARG A 17 -9.83 26.16 27.64
N ILE A 18 -10.21 27.21 26.89
CA ILE A 18 -11.19 27.14 25.80
C ILE A 18 -10.51 26.90 24.43
N ALA A 19 -9.20 27.11 24.29
CA ALA A 19 -8.54 27.04 22.99
C ALA A 19 -8.04 25.64 22.55
N VAL A 20 -8.10 24.61 23.41
CA VAL A 20 -7.47 23.30 23.12
C VAL A 20 -8.42 22.32 22.40
N VAL A 21 -9.72 22.58 22.37
CA VAL A 21 -10.72 21.58 21.93
C VAL A 21 -10.91 21.51 20.41
N LEU A 22 -10.53 22.55 19.65
CA LEU A 22 -10.88 22.65 18.22
C LEU A 22 -9.91 21.98 17.24
N LEU A 23 -8.74 21.50 17.67
CA LEU A 23 -7.74 20.92 16.77
C LEU A 23 -7.77 19.37 16.64
N ALA A 24 -8.67 18.68 17.35
CA ALA A 24 -8.66 17.21 17.42
C ALA A 24 -9.46 16.49 16.31
N GLY A 25 -10.18 17.22 15.44
CA GLY A 25 -11.21 16.64 14.57
C GLY A 25 -10.80 16.21 13.16
N MET A 26 -9.59 16.51 12.67
CA MET A 26 -9.26 16.41 11.23
C MET A 26 -8.23 15.33 10.84
N ILE A 27 -8.25 14.14 11.43
CA ILE A 27 -7.27 13.08 11.08
C ILE A 27 -7.90 11.70 10.75
N CYS A 28 -9.19 11.64 10.38
CA CYS A 28 -9.88 10.34 10.28
C CYS A 28 -9.95 9.71 8.86
N GLY A 29 -9.24 10.22 7.86
CA GLY A 29 -9.48 9.87 6.44
C GLY A 29 -8.53 8.87 5.76
N THR A 30 -7.35 8.57 6.32
CA THR A 30 -6.28 7.87 5.54
C THR A 30 -5.99 6.44 5.98
N ALA A 31 -6.51 6.00 7.12
CA ALA A 31 -6.16 4.70 7.70
C ALA A 31 -6.63 3.49 6.85
N GLN A 32 -7.78 3.62 6.18
CA GLN A 32 -8.39 2.50 5.44
C GLN A 32 -7.65 2.19 4.14
N ALA A 33 -7.27 3.22 3.37
CA ALA A 33 -6.56 3.05 2.11
C ALA A 33 -5.15 2.46 2.30
N VAL A 34 -4.42 2.90 3.33
CA VAL A 34 -3.08 2.37 3.66
C VAL A 34 -3.15 0.89 4.07
N THR A 35 -4.20 0.52 4.80
CA THR A 35 -4.38 -0.87 5.25
C THR A 35 -4.67 -1.81 4.07
N ALA A 36 -5.52 -1.39 3.13
CA ALA A 36 -5.82 -2.17 1.93
C ALA A 36 -4.56 -2.45 1.10
N GLU A 37 -3.74 -1.42 0.82
CA GLU A 37 -2.53 -1.58 0.01
C GLU A 37 -1.53 -2.57 0.64
N TYR A 38 -1.34 -2.51 1.96
CA TYR A 38 -0.50 -3.46 2.69
C TYR A 38 -0.97 -4.92 2.53
N GLN A 39 -2.29 -5.15 2.61
CA GLN A 39 -2.85 -6.51 2.45
C GLN A 39 -2.59 -7.05 1.04
N ILE A 40 -2.77 -6.24 0.00
CA ILE A 40 -2.49 -6.65 -1.38
C ILE A 40 -1.00 -6.99 -1.55
N ARG A 41 -0.10 -6.14 -1.03
CA ARG A 41 1.35 -6.40 -1.06
C ARG A 41 1.67 -7.74 -0.44
N ARG A 42 1.12 -8.04 0.74
CA ARG A 42 1.31 -9.30 1.46
C ARG A 42 0.86 -10.51 0.63
N ILE A 43 -0.33 -10.45 0.02
CA ILE A 43 -0.82 -11.55 -0.82
C ILE A 43 0.12 -11.80 -2.01
N VAL A 44 0.57 -10.75 -2.71
CA VAL A 44 1.46 -10.88 -3.86
C VAL A 44 2.76 -11.59 -3.46
N TYR A 45 3.36 -11.20 -2.34
CA TYR A 45 4.57 -11.84 -1.82
C TYR A 45 4.37 -13.30 -1.42
N LEU A 46 3.22 -13.64 -0.82
CA LEU A 46 2.98 -15.00 -0.33
C LEU A 46 2.53 -15.98 -1.42
N LYS A 47 1.79 -15.51 -2.42
CA LYS A 47 1.13 -16.38 -3.42
C LYS A 47 1.86 -16.44 -4.76
N THR A 48 2.87 -15.61 -4.99
CA THR A 48 3.52 -15.51 -6.30
C THR A 48 5.03 -15.32 -6.17
N SER A 49 5.75 -15.61 -7.25
CA SER A 49 7.18 -15.32 -7.41
C SER A 49 7.44 -13.96 -8.07
N CYS A 50 6.45 -13.04 -8.06
CA CYS A 50 6.50 -11.76 -8.77
C CYS A 50 7.68 -10.87 -8.34
N GLY A 51 8.02 -10.86 -7.06
CA GLY A 51 9.01 -9.91 -6.51
C GLY A 51 8.53 -8.48 -6.74
N LEU A 52 7.50 -8.06 -6.02
CA LEU A 52 6.78 -6.81 -6.23
C LEU A 52 7.70 -5.58 -6.28
N GLU A 53 7.62 -4.80 -7.36
CA GLU A 53 8.34 -3.53 -7.53
C GLU A 53 7.44 -2.36 -7.14
N SER A 54 6.26 -2.27 -7.77
CA SER A 54 5.27 -1.22 -7.51
C SER A 54 3.85 -1.78 -7.53
N LEU A 55 2.94 -1.12 -6.83
CA LEU A 55 1.53 -1.46 -6.78
C LEU A 55 0.73 -0.18 -7.03
N VAL A 56 -0.25 -0.25 -7.92
CA VAL A 56 -1.16 0.85 -8.19
C VAL A 56 -2.60 0.37 -8.09
N THR A 57 -3.45 1.19 -7.48
CA THR A 57 -4.90 1.00 -7.51
C THR A 57 -5.43 1.50 -8.84
N LEU A 58 -6.26 0.69 -9.49
CA LEU A 58 -6.97 1.05 -10.70
C LEU A 58 -8.39 1.50 -10.34
N GLU A 59 -9.05 2.21 -11.26
CA GLU A 59 -10.45 2.60 -11.04
C GLU A 59 -11.33 1.37 -10.75
N ALA A 60 -12.11 1.48 -9.68
CA ALA A 60 -13.03 0.43 -9.28
C ALA A 60 -14.08 0.23 -10.39
N SER A 61 -14.31 -1.02 -10.75
CA SER A 61 -15.33 -1.37 -11.73
C SER A 61 -16.36 -2.26 -11.06
N SER A 62 -17.64 -1.92 -11.17
CA SER A 62 -18.75 -2.72 -10.61
C SER A 62 -18.61 -3.04 -9.12
N GLY A 63 -18.11 -2.08 -8.32
CA GLY A 63 -17.94 -2.23 -6.88
C GLY A 63 -16.79 -3.17 -6.46
N ARG A 64 -15.93 -3.56 -7.40
CA ARG A 64 -14.70 -4.33 -7.10
C ARG A 64 -13.49 -3.44 -7.25
N GLU A 65 -12.60 -3.50 -6.27
CA GLU A 65 -11.30 -2.85 -6.37
C GLU A 65 -10.35 -3.67 -7.22
N ARG A 66 -9.57 -2.96 -8.04
CA ARG A 66 -8.62 -3.56 -8.97
C ARG A 66 -7.24 -2.99 -8.68
N PHE A 67 -6.24 -3.84 -8.69
CA PHE A 67 -4.86 -3.45 -8.48
C PHE A 67 -3.99 -3.99 -9.61
N LYS A 68 -2.96 -3.23 -9.97
CA LYS A 68 -1.93 -3.67 -10.88
C LYS A 68 -0.57 -3.63 -10.18
N ALA A 69 0.10 -4.77 -10.17
CA ALA A 69 1.44 -4.90 -9.63
C ALA A 69 2.47 -4.98 -10.75
N THR A 70 3.54 -4.20 -10.66
CA THR A 70 4.74 -4.38 -11.48
C THR A 70 5.67 -5.37 -10.78
N CYS A 71 6.23 -6.30 -11.54
CA CYS A 71 7.02 -7.42 -11.03
C CYS A 71 8.49 -7.30 -11.46
N ASN A 72 9.41 -7.51 -10.52
CA ASN A 72 10.83 -7.68 -10.85
C ASN A 72 11.08 -8.98 -11.63
N ASN A 73 10.28 -10.02 -11.38
CA ASN A 73 10.35 -11.28 -12.12
C ASN A 73 9.63 -11.18 -13.47
N ILE A 74 10.21 -10.41 -14.39
CA ILE A 74 9.67 -10.19 -15.75
C ILE A 74 9.61 -11.48 -16.58
N SER A 75 10.43 -12.48 -16.27
CA SER A 75 10.42 -13.76 -16.97
C SER A 75 9.13 -14.54 -16.71
N ALA A 76 8.63 -14.53 -15.48
CA ALA A 76 7.36 -15.16 -15.12
C ALA A 76 6.16 -14.23 -15.34
N TYR A 77 6.33 -12.92 -15.15
CA TYR A 77 5.25 -11.93 -15.17
C TYR A 77 5.61 -10.69 -16.01
N PRO A 78 5.76 -10.83 -17.34
CA PRO A 78 6.24 -9.74 -18.20
C PRO A 78 5.30 -8.53 -18.27
N LYS A 79 4.02 -8.71 -17.94
CA LYS A 79 3.00 -7.65 -17.90
C LYS A 79 2.61 -7.24 -16.47
N GLY A 80 3.28 -7.78 -15.45
CA GLY A 80 2.89 -7.64 -14.05
C GLY A 80 1.76 -8.58 -13.64
N LEU A 81 1.10 -8.28 -12.51
CA LEU A 81 -0.09 -8.97 -12.03
C LEU A 81 -1.31 -8.06 -12.01
N GLU A 82 -2.47 -8.63 -12.29
CA GLU A 82 -3.78 -8.05 -12.01
C GLU A 82 -4.43 -8.76 -10.81
N ILE A 83 -4.86 -7.96 -9.84
CA ILE A 83 -5.54 -8.41 -8.63
C ILE A 83 -6.92 -7.78 -8.58
N ILE A 84 -7.94 -8.57 -8.27
CA ILE A 84 -9.31 -8.11 -8.11
C ILE A 84 -9.78 -8.49 -6.70
N CYS A 85 -10.31 -7.52 -5.96
CA CYS A 85 -10.87 -7.72 -4.63
C CYS A 85 -12.34 -7.32 -4.62
N THR A 86 -13.19 -8.15 -4.03
CA THR A 86 -14.59 -7.77 -3.76
C THR A 86 -14.72 -6.93 -2.48
N ASP A 87 -13.75 -7.05 -1.56
CA ASP A 87 -13.61 -6.26 -0.35
C ASP A 87 -12.12 -5.95 -0.09
N PRO A 88 -11.66 -4.71 -0.26
CA PRO A 88 -10.25 -4.35 -0.11
C PRO A 88 -9.72 -4.42 1.33
N VAL A 89 -10.59 -4.50 2.34
CA VAL A 89 -10.17 -4.67 3.74
C VAL A 89 -10.06 -6.14 4.17
N ASP A 90 -10.57 -7.09 3.37
CA ASP A 90 -10.41 -8.54 3.59
C ASP A 90 -9.55 -9.17 2.49
N ASP A 91 -8.32 -9.55 2.86
CA ASP A 91 -7.31 -10.13 1.97
C ASP A 91 -7.78 -11.45 1.31
N ARG A 92 -8.71 -12.16 1.96
CA ARG A 92 -9.35 -13.38 1.45
C ARG A 92 -10.29 -13.13 0.27
N SER A 93 -10.78 -11.91 0.12
CA SER A 93 -11.67 -11.51 -0.97
C SER A 93 -10.92 -11.26 -2.29
N CYS A 94 -9.57 -11.19 -2.22
CA CYS A 94 -8.71 -10.84 -3.33
C CYS A 94 -8.24 -12.07 -4.12
N MET A 95 -8.31 -11.96 -5.45
CA MET A 95 -7.86 -12.98 -6.39
C MET A 95 -6.83 -12.41 -7.37
N ILE A 96 -5.71 -13.09 -7.50
CA ILE A 96 -4.71 -12.83 -8.55
C ILE A 96 -5.20 -13.51 -9.83
N THR A 97 -5.51 -12.70 -10.85
CA THR A 97 -6.07 -13.19 -12.11
C THR A 97 -5.00 -13.55 -13.14
N THR A 98 -3.82 -12.96 -13.02
CA THR A 98 -2.68 -13.23 -13.90
C THR A 98 -1.98 -14.54 -13.52
N ARG A 99 -1.75 -15.41 -14.51
CA ARG A 99 -0.94 -16.63 -14.33
C ARG A 99 0.51 -16.37 -14.73
N ALA A 100 1.43 -17.07 -14.07
CA ALA A 100 2.83 -17.08 -14.45
C ALA A 100 2.99 -17.70 -15.84
N VAL A 101 3.79 -17.06 -16.70
CA VAL A 101 4.22 -17.61 -17.97
C VAL A 101 5.25 -18.71 -17.70
N ARG A 102 5.12 -19.83 -18.40
CA ARG A 102 6.11 -20.91 -18.38
C ARG A 102 6.84 -20.99 -19.71
N PHE A 103 8.11 -21.38 -19.68
CA PHE A 103 8.96 -21.49 -20.88
C PHE A 103 8.42 -22.49 -21.92
N ASP A 104 7.70 -23.54 -21.50
CA ASP A 104 7.02 -24.48 -22.39
C ASP A 104 5.82 -23.87 -23.14
N GLN A 105 5.33 -22.71 -22.70
CA GLN A 105 4.24 -21.96 -23.32
C GLN A 105 4.72 -20.87 -24.28
N LEU A 106 6.02 -20.57 -24.28
CA LEU A 106 6.64 -19.68 -25.28
C LEU A 106 6.81 -20.46 -26.59
N GLN A 107 5.72 -20.59 -27.35
CA GLN A 107 5.68 -21.29 -28.65
C GLN A 107 6.69 -20.74 -29.68
N LEU A 108 7.37 -19.64 -29.38
CA LEU A 108 8.37 -18.96 -30.22
C LEU A 108 9.76 -19.64 -30.24
N MET A 109 10.02 -20.69 -29.45
CA MET A 109 11.29 -21.43 -29.48
C MET A 109 11.17 -22.91 -29.86
N ARG A 110 10.06 -23.33 -30.49
CA ARG A 110 10.02 -24.67 -31.07
C ARG A 110 10.72 -24.63 -32.43
N PRO A 111 11.80 -25.40 -32.64
CA PRO A 111 12.35 -25.55 -33.97
C PRO A 111 11.24 -26.11 -34.86
N THR A 112 10.91 -25.38 -35.93
CA THR A 112 10.11 -25.90 -37.03
C THR A 112 10.92 -26.99 -37.71
N ASN A 113 10.52 -28.25 -37.52
CA ASN A 113 10.92 -29.35 -38.40
C ASN A 113 10.12 -29.26 -39.70
#